data_AF-A0A1L8CKN7-F1
#
_entry.id   AF-A0A1L8CKN7-F1
#
_cell.length_a   1.000
_cell.length_b   1.000
_cell.length_c   1.000
_cell.angle_alpha   90.00
_cell.angle_beta   90.00
_cell.angle_gamma   90.00
#
_symmetry.space_group_name_H-M   'P 1'
#
loop_
_entity.id
_entity.type
_entity.pdbx_description
1 polymer ?
#
loop_
_entity_poly.entity_id
_entity_poly.type
_entity_poly.pdbx_seq_one_letter_code
_entity_poly.pdbx_strand_id
1 'polypeptide(L)'
;MLRKTIFASLLALLPLTGQAMAGEYVYTIDHGTPGVIASESKMARLVLVGSGNCAAIPYEVIADGVKSLSGSLNLSKTLSLPLDFTTVTLSCTREGVKAAINQKSKSLF
;
A
#
# COMPACT_ATOMS: atom_id res chain seq x y z
N MET A 1 35.32 46.89 25.73
CA MET A 1 35.07 45.45 25.49
C MET A 1 34.40 45.32 24.13
N LEU A 2 35.18 45.00 23.11
CA LEU A 2 34.80 45.10 21.70
C LEU A 2 34.73 43.68 21.09
N ARG A 3 33.54 43.33 20.57
CA ARG A 3 33.26 42.39 19.49
C ARG A 3 33.91 40.98 19.57
N LYS A 4 33.13 40.01 20.03
CA LYS A 4 33.28 38.59 19.70
C LYS A 4 31.99 38.08 19.05
N THR A 5 31.90 38.15 17.73
CA THR A 5 30.83 37.49 16.96
C THR A 5 31.36 37.13 15.58
N ILE A 6 32.14 36.05 15.49
CA ILE A 6 32.37 35.32 14.25
C ILE A 6 32.44 33.83 14.61
N PHE A 7 31.86 33.00 13.73
CA PHE A 7 31.82 31.53 13.72
C PHE A 7 30.73 30.92 14.63
N ALA A 8 29.80 30.09 14.16
CA ALA A 8 29.91 29.13 13.07
C ALA A 8 28.58 28.93 12.34
N SER A 9 28.62 29.22 11.05
CA SER A 9 27.79 28.65 9.99
C SER A 9 27.98 27.12 9.94
N LEU A 10 27.33 26.38 10.84
CA LEU A 10 27.24 24.91 10.82
C LEU A 10 25.82 24.41 10.46
N LEU A 11 25.08 25.19 9.67
CA LEU A 11 23.80 24.77 9.10
C LEU A 11 23.93 24.03 7.76
N ALA A 12 25.14 23.69 7.34
CA ALA A 12 25.39 22.92 6.13
C ALA A 12 25.94 21.55 6.52
N LEU A 13 25.33 20.48 6.00
CA LEU A 13 25.69 19.05 6.13
C LEU A 13 24.88 18.22 7.13
N LEU A 14 23.56 18.41 7.16
CA LEU A 14 22.69 17.25 7.32
C LEU A 14 22.38 16.72 5.91
N PRO A 15 23.06 15.66 5.43
CA PRO A 15 22.48 14.89 4.36
C PRO A 15 21.26 14.20 4.96
N LEU A 16 20.08 14.82 4.80
CA LEU A 16 18.85 14.04 4.80
C LEU A 16 18.93 13.13 3.58
N THR A 17 19.64 12.01 3.74
CA THR A 17 19.41 10.83 2.91
C THR A 17 17.97 10.42 3.22
N GLY A 18 17.04 10.95 2.44
CA GLY A 18 15.70 10.41 2.35
C GLY A 18 15.84 8.97 1.90
N GLN A 19 15.92 8.04 2.86
CA GLN A 19 15.79 6.63 2.59
C GLN A 19 14.37 6.47 2.05
N ALA A 20 14.26 6.29 0.73
CA ALA A 20 13.04 5.78 0.12
C ALA A 20 12.86 4.35 0.64
N MET A 21 12.29 4.24 1.84
CA MET A 21 11.88 2.98 2.44
C MET A 21 10.80 2.43 1.52
N ALA A 22 11.09 1.33 0.82
CA ALA A 22 10.06 0.48 0.25
C ALA A 22 9.18 0.04 1.44
N GLY A 23 8.05 0.72 1.62
CA GLY A 23 7.19 0.55 2.77
C GLY A 23 6.29 -0.66 2.56
N GLU A 24 6.38 -1.64 3.46
CA GLU A 24 5.30 -2.60 3.63
C GLU A 24 4.27 -2.01 4.59
N TYR A 25 3.03 -1.87 4.12
CA TYR A 25 1.92 -1.42 4.95
C TYR A 25 0.95 -2.58 5.14
N VAL A 26 0.56 -2.84 6.39
CA VAL A 26 -0.33 -3.94 6.73
C VAL A 26 -1.54 -3.39 7.47
N TYR A 27 -2.74 -3.72 7.02
CA TYR A 27 -3.98 -3.38 7.70
C TYR A 27 -5.05 -4.46 7.51
N THR A 28 -6.13 -4.35 8.28
CA THR A 28 -7.29 -5.23 8.21
C THR A 28 -8.49 -4.46 7.68
N ILE A 29 -9.23 -5.07 6.76
CA ILE A 29 -10.50 -4.60 6.23
C ILE A 29 -11.59 -5.38 6.94
N ASP A 30 -12.32 -4.73 7.83
CA ASP A 30 -13.39 -5.35 8.62
C ASP A 30 -14.50 -5.91 7.72
N HIS A 31 -15.19 -6.94 8.21
CA HIS A 31 -16.34 -7.50 7.50
C HIS A 31 -17.44 -6.45 7.32
N GLY A 32 -18.05 -6.44 6.13
CA GLY A 32 -19.08 -5.48 5.73
C GLY A 32 -18.54 -4.12 5.29
N THR A 33 -17.25 -3.83 5.50
CA THR A 33 -16.63 -2.56 5.10
C THR A 33 -15.89 -2.71 3.77
N PRO A 34 -16.15 -1.85 2.77
CA PRO A 34 -15.35 -1.80 1.56
C PRO A 34 -13.92 -1.33 1.86
N GLY A 35 -12.95 -2.20 1.61
CA GLY A 35 -11.53 -1.84 1.60
C GLY A 35 -11.09 -1.44 0.19
N VAL A 36 -10.34 -0.34 0.10
CA VAL A 36 -9.80 0.17 -1.16
C VAL A 36 -8.28 0.20 -1.07
N ILE A 37 -7.63 -0.58 -1.92
CA ILE A 37 -6.18 -0.69 -2.03
C ILE A 37 -5.77 0.00 -3.34
N ALA A 38 -5.14 1.16 -3.25
CA ALA A 38 -4.58 1.82 -4.42
C ALA A 38 -3.18 1.28 -4.74
N SER A 39 -2.89 1.11 -6.02
CA SER A 39 -1.53 0.90 -6.52
C SER A 39 -0.67 2.14 -6.33
N GLU A 40 0.65 1.94 -6.39
CA GLU A 40 1.65 2.99 -6.25
C GLU A 40 1.56 4.04 -7.36
N SER A 41 1.28 3.64 -8.61
CA SER A 41 1.05 4.61 -9.69
C SER A 41 -0.29 5.34 -9.56
N LYS A 42 -1.17 4.88 -8.67
CA LYS A 42 -2.58 5.31 -8.50
C LYS A 42 -3.47 5.06 -9.71
N MET A 43 -2.95 4.43 -10.77
CA MET A 43 -3.69 4.09 -11.98
C MET A 43 -4.55 2.84 -11.82
N ALA A 44 -4.30 2.02 -10.80
CA ALA A 44 -5.12 0.85 -10.49
C ALA A 44 -5.53 0.83 -9.02
N ARG A 45 -6.75 0.35 -8.74
CA ARG A 45 -7.31 0.17 -7.40
C ARG A 45 -7.98 -1.18 -7.30
N LEU A 46 -7.75 -1.87 -6.20
CA LEU A 46 -8.49 -3.07 -5.82
C LEU A 46 -9.48 -2.70 -4.71
N VAL A 47 -10.75 -2.92 -4.96
CA VAL A 47 -11.83 -2.79 -4.00
C VAL A 47 -12.27 -4.19 -3.59
N LEU A 48 -12.43 -4.44 -2.29
CA LEU A 48 -12.91 -5.72 -1.78
C LEU A 48 -13.71 -5.52 -0.50
N VAL A 49 -14.66 -6.42 -0.24
CA VAL A 49 -15.52 -6.35 0.96
C VAL A 49 -15.41 -7.68 1.70
N GLY A 50 -14.91 -7.65 2.94
CA GLY A 50 -14.93 -8.83 3.80
C GLY A 50 -16.36 -9.27 4.08
N SER A 51 -16.67 -10.56 3.96
CA SER A 51 -18.05 -11.07 4.13
C SER A 51 -18.16 -12.21 5.15
N GLY A 52 -17.08 -12.51 5.88
CA GLY A 52 -16.96 -13.71 6.71
C GLY A 52 -16.81 -15.03 5.93
N ASN A 53 -17.20 -15.05 4.64
CA ASN A 53 -16.99 -16.19 3.76
C ASN A 53 -15.66 -16.07 3.00
N CYS A 54 -14.60 -16.60 3.59
CA CYS A 54 -13.26 -16.54 3.02
C CYS A 54 -13.12 -17.22 1.64
N ALA A 55 -14.03 -18.12 1.24
CA ALA A 55 -13.94 -18.81 -0.04
C ALA A 55 -14.47 -17.96 -1.22
N ALA A 56 -15.23 -16.90 -0.93
CA ALA A 56 -15.92 -16.11 -1.94
C ALA A 56 -16.00 -14.62 -1.57
N ILE A 57 -14.84 -13.97 -1.44
CA ILE A 57 -14.74 -12.55 -1.14
C ILE A 57 -14.96 -11.75 -2.44
N PRO A 58 -16.01 -10.91 -2.53
CA PRO A 58 -16.24 -10.10 -3.71
C PRO A 58 -15.13 -9.06 -3.87
N TYR A 59 -14.69 -8.84 -5.11
CA TYR A 59 -13.70 -7.83 -5.44
C TYR A 59 -14.00 -7.14 -6.76
N GLU A 60 -13.42 -5.95 -6.93
CA GLU A 60 -13.41 -5.19 -8.17
C GLU A 60 -12.03 -4.55 -8.35
N VAL A 61 -11.44 -4.69 -9.54
CA VAL A 61 -10.25 -3.95 -9.95
C VAL A 61 -10.68 -2.83 -10.89
N ILE A 62 -10.31 -1.62 -10.54
CA ILE A 62 -10.59 -0.39 -11.29
C ILE A 62 -9.26 0.15 -11.79
N ALA A 63 -9.09 0.24 -13.10
CA ALA A 63 -7.91 0.84 -13.71
C ALA A 63 -8.30 2.12 -14.48
N ASP A 64 -7.47 3.15 -14.40
CA ASP A 64 -7.64 4.39 -15.15
C ASP A 64 -7.53 4.07 -16.65
N GLY A 65 -8.63 4.30 -17.37
CA GLY A 65 -8.69 4.23 -18.83
C GLY A 65 -9.58 3.13 -19.41
N VAL A 66 -9.91 2.05 -18.69
CA VAL A 66 -10.78 0.98 -19.23
C VAL A 66 -11.47 0.18 -18.10
N LYS A 67 -12.75 -0.16 -18.32
CA LYS A 67 -13.66 -1.10 -17.62
C LYS A 67 -13.13 -1.76 -16.34
N SER A 68 -13.94 -1.69 -15.28
CA SER A 68 -13.70 -2.48 -14.08
C SER A 68 -13.84 -3.98 -14.31
N LEU A 69 -13.01 -4.76 -13.62
CA LEU A 69 -13.07 -6.21 -13.58
C LEU A 69 -13.56 -6.63 -12.19
N SER A 70 -14.72 -7.26 -12.12
CA SER A 70 -15.28 -7.77 -10.87
C SER A 70 -15.27 -9.29 -10.81
N GLY A 71 -15.19 -9.85 -9.60
CA GLY A 71 -15.32 -11.29 -9.40
C GLY A 71 -15.34 -11.67 -7.92
N SER A 72 -14.94 -12.91 -7.64
CA SER A 72 -14.81 -13.43 -6.30
C SER A 72 -13.43 -14.05 -6.08
N LEU A 73 -12.79 -13.73 -4.96
CA LEU A 73 -11.52 -14.29 -4.52
C LEU A 73 -11.76 -15.38 -3.48
N ASN A 74 -11.01 -16.47 -3.62
CA ASN A 74 -10.86 -17.44 -2.55
C ASN A 74 -9.63 -17.07 -1.70
N LEU A 75 -9.90 -16.52 -0.52
CA LEU A 75 -8.92 -16.13 0.50
C LEU A 75 -8.89 -17.12 1.68
N SER A 76 -9.39 -18.35 1.51
CA SER A 76 -9.18 -19.45 2.47
C SER A 76 -7.69 -19.79 2.63
N LYS A 77 -6.86 -19.36 1.67
CA LYS A 77 -5.40 -19.33 1.76
C LYS A 77 -4.91 -17.93 1.40
N THR A 78 -3.69 -17.61 1.81
CA THR A 78 -3.04 -16.36 1.41
C THR A 78 -2.93 -16.27 -0.11
N LEU A 79 -3.32 -15.12 -0.67
CA LEU A 79 -3.27 -14.84 -2.09
C LEU A 79 -2.42 -13.59 -2.32
N SER A 80 -1.44 -13.67 -3.21
CA SER A 80 -0.62 -12.51 -3.60
C SER A 80 -0.95 -12.12 -5.04
N LEU A 81 -1.26 -10.84 -5.25
CA LEU A 81 -1.71 -10.28 -6.51
C LEU A 81 -0.82 -9.09 -6.87
N PRO A 82 -0.23 -9.07 -8.08
CA PRO A 82 0.37 -7.85 -8.61
C PRO A 82 -0.74 -6.86 -8.99
N LEU A 83 -0.60 -5.62 -8.55
CA LEU A 83 -1.44 -4.47 -8.88
C LEU A 83 -0.50 -3.34 -9.32
N ASP A 84 -0.10 -3.37 -10.59
CA ASP A 84 0.90 -2.45 -11.16
C ASP A 84 2.24 -2.49 -10.38
N PHE A 85 2.81 -1.36 -9.92
CA PHE A 85 4.04 -1.32 -9.12
C PHE A 85 3.82 -1.71 -7.63
N THR A 86 2.70 -2.33 -7.32
CA THR A 86 2.34 -2.77 -5.97
C THR A 86 2.06 -4.26 -5.94
N THR A 87 2.54 -4.96 -4.92
CA THR A 87 2.14 -6.34 -4.64
C THR A 87 1.22 -6.34 -3.43
N VAL A 88 0.01 -6.87 -3.60
CA VAL A 88 -1.01 -6.96 -2.56
C VAL A 88 -1.13 -8.40 -2.12
N THR A 89 -0.84 -8.68 -0.86
CA THR A 89 -1.00 -9.99 -0.25
C THR A 89 -2.19 -9.97 0.68
N LEU A 90 -3.20 -10.77 0.37
CA LEU A 90 -4.47 -10.84 1.08
C LEU A 90 -4.59 -12.17 1.83
N SER A 91 -5.15 -12.11 3.03
CA SER A 91 -5.57 -13.30 3.76
C SER A 91 -6.85 -13.03 4.55
N CYS A 92 -7.72 -14.02 4.64
CA CYS A 92 -8.95 -13.91 5.41
C CYS A 92 -8.70 -14.31 6.87
N THR A 93 -9.17 -13.51 7.81
CA THR A 93 -9.11 -13.76 9.25
C THR A 93 -10.52 -13.68 9.85
N ARG A 94 -10.64 -13.96 11.15
CA ARG A 94 -11.92 -13.79 11.87
C ARG A 94 -12.37 -12.33 11.90
N GLU A 95 -11.43 -11.41 11.95
CA GLU A 95 -11.68 -9.97 12.06
C GLU A 95 -12.05 -9.34 10.71
N GLY A 96 -11.49 -9.86 9.61
CA GLY A 96 -11.69 -9.28 8.29
C GLY A 96 -10.74 -9.84 7.23
N VAL A 97 -10.49 -9.07 6.19
CA VAL A 97 -9.44 -9.36 5.20
C VAL A 97 -8.19 -8.58 5.58
N LYS A 98 -7.12 -9.28 5.93
CA LYS A 98 -5.81 -8.68 6.14
C LYS A 98 -5.15 -8.42 4.78
N ALA A 99 -4.68 -7.20 4.57
CA ALA A 99 -3.96 -6.78 3.39
C ALA A 99 -2.55 -6.34 3.78
N ALA A 100 -1.54 -6.98 3.19
CA ALA A 100 -0.15 -6.57 3.25
C ALA A 100 0.24 -6.02 1.87
N ILE A 101 0.61 -4.74 1.83
CA ILE A 101 0.88 -4.00 0.61
C ILE A 101 2.37 -3.73 0.55
N ASN A 102 3.03 -4.34 -0.43
CA ASN A 102 4.42 -4.07 -0.74
C ASN A 102 4.47 -3.14 -1.96
N GLN A 103 4.88 -1.90 -1.75
CA GLN A 103 5.14 -0.98 -2.84
C GLN A 103 6.55 -1.24 -3.35
N LYS A 104 6.66 -1.66 -4.62
CA LYS A 104 7.96 -1.63 -5.28
C LYS A 104 8.31 -0.17 -5.45
N SER A 105 9.23 0.32 -4.62
CA SER A 105 9.80 1.63 -4.86
C SER A 105 10.25 1.67 -6.31
N LYS A 106 9.91 2.74 -7.02
CA LYS A 106 10.63 3.08 -8.25
C LYS A 106 12.07 3.28 -7.80
N SER A 107 12.87 2.21 -7.81
CA SER A 107 14.32 2.29 -7.88
C SER A 107 14.62 2.94 -9.22
N LEU A 108 14.47 4.26 -9.23
CA LEU A 108 15.01 5.13 -10.24
C LEU A 108 16.51 4.85 -10.23
N PHE A 109 17.01 4.37 -11.36
CA PHE A 109 18.27 4.94 -11.83
C PHE A 109 18.21 6.46 -11.72
#